data_AF-X0RP02-F1
#
_entry.id   AF-X0RP02-F1
#
_cell.length_a   1.000
_cell.length_b   1.000
_cell.length_c   1.000
_cell.angle_alpha   90.00
_cell.angle_beta   90.00
_cell.angle_gamma   90.00
#
_symmetry.space_group_name_H-M   'P 1'
#
loop_
_entity.id
_entity.type
_entity.pdbx_description
1 polymer ?
#
loop_
_entity_poly.entity_id
_entity_poly.type
_entity_poly.pdbx_seq_one_letter_code
_entity_poly.pdbx_strand_id
1 'polypeptide(L)'
;MDNVIFSSWNGKMVDNRKGKTSKAPKRADITLPKLPEEEKPLALMGWNGLVVMNPEADIVSLTLRYLKEIRKLSCGECSVCMIGIDRLLDIIGEMAKGEGSKADIAEMKAIIKQVCVNSKCGFGQSALFPVLDSIKFYKSDFLALIKGEKKLEDKDYSCTVTAPCMEACPARLDIPGYIELIKNNKFKESLDLICENCILPGVVGRVCTHPCEDACVRKDIDE
;
A
#
# COMPACT_ATOMS: atom_id res chain seq x y z
N MET A 1 18.61 -13.06 -10.98
CA MET A 1 19.05 -11.64 -11.09
C MET A 1 17.86 -10.87 -11.58
N ASP A 2 17.00 -10.44 -10.67
CA ASP A 2 15.74 -9.80 -11.07
C ASP A 2 16.02 -8.35 -11.47
N ASN A 3 15.74 -8.04 -12.73
CA ASN A 3 16.12 -6.78 -13.37
C ASN A 3 15.10 -5.70 -12.97
N VAL A 4 15.45 -4.85 -12.00
CA VAL A 4 14.58 -3.73 -11.60
C VAL A 4 14.74 -2.59 -12.61
N ILE A 5 13.65 -2.20 -13.25
CA ILE A 5 13.60 -1.13 -14.24
C ILE A 5 13.42 0.22 -13.55
N PHE A 6 12.52 0.27 -12.59
CA PHE A 6 12.25 1.46 -11.81
C PHE A 6 11.96 1.09 -10.35
N SER A 7 12.43 1.87 -9.41
CA SER A 7 12.02 1.79 -8.02
C SER A 7 12.07 3.15 -7.32
N SER A 8 11.08 3.40 -6.46
CA SER A 8 11.06 4.49 -5.47
C SER A 8 11.08 3.99 -4.03
N TRP A 9 11.39 2.71 -3.81
CA TRP A 9 11.19 2.02 -2.53
C TRP A 9 12.02 2.62 -1.39
N ASN A 10 11.41 2.88 -0.24
CA ASN A 10 12.04 3.51 0.93
C ASN A 10 12.76 4.83 0.61
N GLY A 11 12.26 5.58 -0.39
CA GLY A 11 12.88 6.84 -0.83
C GLY A 11 14.20 6.67 -1.60
N LYS A 12 14.66 5.42 -1.82
CA LYS A 12 15.83 5.13 -2.66
C LYS A 12 15.39 4.97 -4.11
N MET A 13 15.78 5.92 -4.95
CA MET A 13 15.39 5.93 -6.36
C MET A 13 16.37 5.14 -7.24
N VAL A 14 15.83 4.23 -8.04
CA VAL A 14 16.56 3.53 -9.11
C VAL A 14 15.74 3.68 -10.39
N ASP A 15 16.31 4.28 -11.44
CA ASP A 15 15.63 4.43 -12.74
C ASP A 15 16.56 4.00 -13.88
N ASN A 16 16.31 2.80 -14.41
CA ASN A 16 17.07 2.19 -15.49
C ASN A 16 16.38 2.36 -16.87
N ARG A 17 15.30 3.15 -16.98
CA ARG A 17 14.50 3.30 -18.21
C ARG A 17 15.23 4.00 -19.36
N LYS A 18 16.27 4.80 -19.09
CA LYS A 18 16.98 5.64 -20.09
C LYS A 18 18.31 5.09 -20.61
N GLY A 19 18.73 3.90 -20.18
CA GLY A 19 19.87 3.17 -20.76
C GLY A 19 21.16 3.97 -20.89
N LYS A 20 21.93 4.12 -19.79
CA LYS A 20 23.40 4.28 -19.81
C LYS A 20 23.97 4.15 -18.39
N THR A 21 24.13 2.91 -17.94
CA THR A 21 25.32 2.49 -17.18
C THR A 21 25.39 0.97 -17.22
N SER A 22 26.46 0.47 -17.83
CA SER A 22 26.97 -0.92 -17.82
C SER A 22 27.40 -1.41 -16.42
N LYS A 23 26.68 -0.96 -15.39
CA LYS A 23 26.66 -1.51 -14.03
C LYS A 23 25.23 -1.29 -13.55
N ALA A 24 24.32 -2.20 -13.94
CA ALA A 24 23.02 -2.29 -13.29
C ALA A 24 23.30 -2.28 -11.77
N PRO A 25 22.70 -1.39 -10.97
CA PRO A 25 22.82 -1.51 -9.54
C PRO A 25 22.16 -2.85 -9.17
N LYS A 26 23.00 -3.89 -9.03
CA LYS A 26 22.65 -5.20 -8.48
C LYS A 26 22.01 -4.91 -7.13
N ARG A 27 20.68 -4.95 -7.01
CA ARG A 27 19.94 -4.64 -5.77
C ARG A 27 20.68 -3.59 -4.93
N ALA A 28 20.78 -2.34 -5.39
CA ALA A 28 21.36 -1.30 -4.51
C ALA A 28 20.39 -1.08 -3.34
N ASP A 29 20.59 -1.83 -2.25
CA ASP A 29 19.97 -1.69 -0.94
C ASP A 29 18.45 -1.53 -0.88
N ILE A 30 17.72 -2.26 -1.72
CA ILE A 30 16.27 -2.37 -1.61
C ILE A 30 15.95 -3.74 -1.01
N THR A 31 15.67 -3.75 0.28
CA THR A 31 15.04 -4.91 0.95
C THR A 31 13.61 -4.99 0.46
N LEU A 32 13.39 -5.77 -0.60
CA LEU A 32 12.06 -6.14 -1.02
C LEU A 32 11.42 -7.05 0.04
N PRO A 33 10.11 -6.95 0.25
CA PRO A 33 9.40 -7.94 1.05
C PRO A 33 9.65 -9.33 0.46
N LYS A 34 9.67 -10.36 1.32
CA LYS A 34 9.75 -11.76 0.86
C LYS A 34 8.49 -12.03 0.05
N LEU A 35 8.65 -12.13 -1.26
CA LEU A 35 7.57 -12.54 -2.16
C LEU A 35 7.41 -14.07 -2.05
N PRO A 36 6.19 -14.61 -2.22
CA PRO A 36 5.99 -16.04 -2.38
C PRO A 36 6.93 -16.58 -3.47
N GLU A 37 7.63 -17.68 -3.20
CA GLU A 37 8.72 -18.20 -4.08
C GLU A 37 8.26 -18.54 -5.51
N GLU A 38 6.95 -18.69 -5.74
CA GLU A 38 6.39 -19.19 -7.00
C GLU A 38 5.99 -18.08 -8.01
N GLU A 39 5.92 -16.80 -7.61
CA GLU A 39 5.47 -15.73 -8.49
C GLU A 39 6.51 -14.61 -8.64
N LYS A 40 6.92 -14.36 -9.90
CA LYS A 40 7.72 -13.18 -10.27
C LYS A 40 6.76 -12.05 -10.67
N PRO A 41 6.49 -11.06 -9.81
CA PRO A 41 5.57 -9.99 -10.15
C PRO A 41 6.16 -9.08 -11.24
N LEU A 42 5.29 -8.56 -12.11
CA LEU A 42 5.67 -7.55 -13.12
C LEU A 42 6.01 -6.19 -12.46
N ALA A 43 5.27 -5.86 -11.41
CA ALA A 43 5.45 -4.68 -10.58
C ALA A 43 4.90 -4.94 -9.17
N LEU A 44 5.43 -4.21 -8.20
CA LEU A 44 5.05 -4.25 -6.79
C LEU A 44 4.76 -2.83 -6.31
N MET A 45 3.62 -2.65 -5.67
CA MET A 45 3.19 -1.37 -5.08
C MET A 45 2.86 -1.57 -3.61
N GLY A 46 3.43 -0.74 -2.73
CA GLY A 46 3.20 -0.81 -1.28
C GLY A 46 3.49 0.51 -0.60
N TRP A 47 3.31 0.58 0.73
CA TRP A 47 3.49 1.80 1.52
C TRP A 47 4.86 2.46 1.35
N ASN A 48 5.88 1.67 1.04
CA ASN A 48 7.24 2.12 0.84
C ASN A 48 7.54 2.62 -0.58
N GLY A 49 6.61 2.49 -1.53
CA GLY A 49 6.74 2.99 -2.89
C GLY A 49 6.40 1.98 -3.97
N LEU A 50 6.93 2.22 -5.16
CA LEU A 50 6.69 1.44 -6.37
C LEU A 50 7.98 0.75 -6.82
N VAL A 51 7.88 -0.50 -7.27
CA VAL A 51 8.97 -1.26 -7.90
C VAL A 51 8.42 -1.85 -9.21
N VAL A 52 9.10 -1.64 -10.31
CA VAL A 52 8.72 -2.14 -11.64
C VAL A 52 9.85 -3.00 -12.19
N MET A 53 9.50 -4.24 -12.54
CA MET A 53 10.45 -5.27 -12.95
C MET A 53 10.30 -5.61 -14.45
N ASN A 54 9.12 -5.36 -15.03
CA ASN A 54 8.83 -5.55 -16.46
C ASN A 54 8.24 -4.26 -17.08
N PRO A 55 8.66 -3.83 -18.29
CA PRO A 55 8.10 -2.65 -18.96
C PRO A 55 6.61 -2.79 -19.34
N GLU A 56 6.10 -4.02 -19.46
CA GLU A 56 4.70 -4.33 -19.80
C GLU A 56 3.74 -4.15 -18.61
N ALA A 57 4.25 -3.79 -17.43
CA ALA A 57 3.45 -3.55 -16.25
C ALA A 57 2.56 -2.30 -16.44
N ASP A 58 1.24 -2.48 -16.31
CA ASP A 58 0.31 -1.35 -16.33
C ASP A 58 0.23 -0.69 -14.95
N ILE A 59 0.96 0.41 -14.80
CA ILE A 59 1.03 1.16 -13.55
C ILE A 59 -0.29 1.85 -13.20
N VAL A 60 -1.11 2.22 -14.19
CA VAL A 60 -2.36 2.94 -13.93
C VAL A 60 -3.42 1.98 -13.39
N SER A 61 -3.57 0.81 -14.02
CA SER A 61 -4.41 -0.27 -13.46
C SER A 61 -3.92 -0.74 -12.09
N LEU A 62 -2.60 -0.89 -11.90
CA LEU A 62 -2.02 -1.23 -10.60
C LEU A 62 -2.37 -0.18 -9.53
N THR A 63 -2.28 1.11 -9.88
CA THR A 63 -2.64 2.22 -8.97
C THR A 63 -4.12 2.15 -8.59
N LEU A 64 -5.02 1.92 -9.56
CA LEU A 64 -6.45 1.78 -9.28
C LEU A 64 -6.73 0.58 -8.36
N ARG A 65 -6.07 -0.55 -8.61
CA ARG A 65 -6.25 -1.76 -7.79
C ARG A 65 -5.74 -1.53 -6.37
N TYR A 66 -4.57 -0.93 -6.24
CA TYR A 66 -3.99 -0.54 -4.95
C TYR A 66 -4.94 0.38 -4.18
N LEU A 67 -5.51 1.41 -4.82
CA LEU A 67 -6.48 2.32 -4.21
C LEU A 67 -7.72 1.56 -3.69
N LYS A 68 -8.23 0.58 -4.45
CA LYS A 68 -9.36 -0.26 -4.01
C LYS A 68 -9.00 -1.10 -2.79
N GLU A 69 -7.79 -1.64 -2.71
CA GLU A 69 -7.36 -2.44 -1.56
C GLU A 69 -7.11 -1.59 -0.31
N ILE A 70 -6.43 -0.45 -0.43
CA ILE A 70 -6.25 0.45 0.72
C ILE A 70 -7.60 0.99 1.22
N ARG A 71 -8.59 1.17 0.34
CA ARG A 71 -9.92 1.63 0.75
C ARG A 71 -10.63 0.64 1.68
N LYS A 72 -10.39 -0.66 1.51
CA LYS A 72 -10.89 -1.72 2.42
C LYS A 72 -10.20 -1.69 3.78
N LEU A 73 -8.93 -1.26 3.83
CA LEU A 73 -8.16 -1.12 5.07
C LEU A 73 -8.46 0.18 5.83
N SER A 74 -9.00 1.18 5.14
CA SER A 74 -9.39 2.44 5.76
C SER A 74 -10.52 2.22 6.78
N CYS A 75 -10.24 2.48 8.06
CA CYS A 75 -11.21 2.33 9.15
C CYS A 75 -12.36 3.34 9.14
N GLY A 76 -12.26 4.43 8.37
CA GLY A 76 -13.31 5.45 8.23
C GLY A 76 -13.34 6.51 9.33
N GLU A 77 -12.50 6.39 10.37
CA GLU A 77 -12.48 7.32 11.52
C GLU A 77 -12.12 8.76 11.13
N CYS A 78 -11.17 8.93 10.20
CA CYS A 78 -10.84 10.24 9.64
C CYS A 78 -11.51 10.41 8.27
N SER A 79 -12.47 11.35 8.22
CA SER A 79 -13.20 11.69 6.99
C SER A 79 -12.24 12.05 5.84
N VAL A 80 -11.12 12.72 6.14
CA VAL A 80 -10.13 13.14 5.15
C VAL A 80 -9.51 11.93 4.42
N CYS A 81 -9.10 10.89 5.15
CA CYS A 81 -8.53 9.69 4.54
C CYS A 81 -9.57 8.92 3.72
N MET A 82 -10.75 8.70 4.31
CA MET A 82 -11.82 7.94 3.66
C MET A 82 -12.30 8.61 2.37
N ILE A 83 -12.70 9.88 2.47
CA ILE A 83 -13.20 10.67 1.34
C ILE A 83 -12.08 10.94 0.34
N GLY A 84 -10.85 11.15 0.81
CA GLY A 84 -9.69 11.36 -0.06
C GLY A 84 -9.40 10.15 -0.95
N ILE A 85 -9.43 8.94 -0.39
CA ILE A 85 -9.26 7.70 -1.17
C ILE A 85 -10.43 7.51 -2.14
N ASP A 86 -11.68 7.75 -1.69
CA ASP A 86 -12.87 7.63 -2.55
C ASP A 86 -12.80 8.61 -3.74
N ARG A 87 -12.39 9.87 -3.50
CA ARG A 87 -12.22 10.85 -4.58
C ARG A 87 -11.11 10.46 -5.55
N LEU A 88 -10.02 9.86 -5.09
CA LEU A 88 -8.95 9.36 -5.97
C LEU A 88 -9.44 8.19 -6.85
N LEU A 89 -10.28 7.31 -6.31
CA LEU A 89 -10.93 6.24 -7.07
C LEU A 89 -11.86 6.80 -8.15
N ASP A 90 -12.67 7.80 -7.79
CA ASP A 90 -13.58 8.47 -8.71
C ASP A 90 -12.83 9.14 -9.86
N ILE A 91 -11.79 9.91 -9.56
CA ILE A 91 -10.97 10.60 -10.58
C ILE A 91 -10.39 9.61 -11.59
N ILE A 92 -9.80 8.49 -11.14
CA ILE A 92 -9.25 7.49 -12.06
C ILE A 92 -10.36 6.81 -12.86
N GLY A 93 -11.53 6.59 -12.24
CA GLY A 93 -12.71 6.08 -12.92
C GLY A 93 -13.25 7.02 -14.00
N GLU A 94 -13.31 8.32 -13.73
CA GLU A 94 -13.67 9.40 -14.67
C GLU A 94 -12.66 9.47 -15.83
N MET A 95 -11.35 9.40 -15.54
CA MET A 95 -10.29 9.31 -16.55
C MET A 95 -10.49 8.10 -17.47
N ALA A 96 -10.84 6.94 -16.93
CA ALA A 96 -11.07 5.73 -17.71
C ALA A 96 -12.31 5.79 -18.62
N LYS A 97 -13.29 6.63 -18.27
CA LYS A 97 -14.49 6.90 -19.10
C LYS A 97 -14.24 7.96 -20.18
N GLY A 98 -13.06 8.60 -20.19
CA GLY A 98 -12.74 9.70 -21.12
C GLY A 98 -13.25 11.06 -20.65
N GLU A 99 -13.70 11.18 -19.40
CA GLU A 99 -14.16 12.44 -18.78
C GLU A 99 -13.02 13.17 -18.06
N GLY A 100 -11.82 12.56 -18.03
CA GLY A 100 -10.66 13.11 -17.32
C GLY A 100 -10.03 14.33 -17.98
N SER A 101 -9.44 15.18 -17.15
CA SER A 101 -8.73 16.39 -17.55
C SER A 101 -7.28 16.41 -17.03
N LYS A 102 -6.44 17.27 -17.60
CA LYS A 102 -5.09 17.50 -17.06
C LYS A 102 -5.12 18.12 -15.65
N ALA A 103 -6.21 18.79 -15.28
CA ALA A 103 -6.37 19.40 -13.97
C ALA A 103 -6.53 18.33 -12.88
N ASP A 104 -7.13 17.19 -13.21
CA ASP A 104 -7.36 16.08 -12.29
C ASP A 104 -6.04 15.53 -11.74
N ILE A 105 -4.98 15.49 -12.56
CA ILE A 105 -3.64 15.08 -12.09
C ILE A 105 -3.12 16.03 -11.01
N ALA A 106 -3.43 17.33 -11.10
CA ALA A 106 -3.06 18.30 -10.08
C ALA A 106 -3.96 18.16 -8.84
N GLU A 107 -5.26 17.92 -9.03
CA GLU A 107 -6.22 17.63 -7.95
C GLU A 107 -5.81 16.40 -7.15
N MET A 108 -5.48 15.28 -7.80
CA MET A 108 -5.01 14.06 -7.15
C MET A 108 -3.80 14.33 -6.26
N LYS A 109 -2.81 15.08 -6.76
CA LYS A 109 -1.62 15.45 -5.95
C LYS A 109 -1.99 16.30 -4.74
N ALA A 110 -2.93 17.23 -4.91
CA ALA A 110 -3.40 18.06 -3.81
C ALA A 110 -4.12 17.21 -2.75
N ILE A 111 -5.03 16.32 -3.17
CA ILE A 111 -5.75 15.40 -2.29
C ILE A 111 -4.75 14.54 -1.50
N ILE A 112 -3.81 13.89 -2.19
CA ILE A 112 -2.81 13.03 -1.54
C ILE A 112 -2.04 13.81 -0.47
N LYS A 113 -1.57 15.02 -0.79
CA LYS A 113 -0.84 15.85 0.18
C LYS A 113 -1.71 16.20 1.40
N GLN A 114 -2.98 16.53 1.19
CA GLN A 114 -3.90 16.86 2.29
C GLN A 114 -4.20 15.64 3.16
N VAL A 115 -4.40 14.46 2.55
CA VAL A 115 -4.60 13.21 3.29
C VAL A 115 -3.36 12.90 4.12
N CYS A 116 -2.15 13.03 3.56
CA CYS A 116 -0.91 12.74 4.26
C CYS A 116 -0.69 13.62 5.50
N VAL A 117 -1.07 14.90 5.45
CA VAL A 117 -0.81 15.85 6.57
C VAL A 117 -1.94 15.83 7.60
N ASN A 118 -3.19 15.57 7.20
CA ASN A 118 -4.35 15.70 8.08
C ASN A 118 -4.89 14.35 8.61
N SER A 119 -4.29 13.23 8.24
CA SER A 119 -4.72 11.92 8.74
C SER A 119 -4.24 11.65 10.17
N LYS A 120 -5.11 11.01 10.97
CA LYS A 120 -4.88 10.71 12.40
C LYS A 120 -3.82 9.62 12.62
N CYS A 121 -3.68 8.67 11.71
CA CYS A 121 -2.83 7.49 11.88
C CYS A 121 -1.77 7.36 10.78
N GLY A 122 -0.74 6.57 11.05
CA GLY A 122 0.37 6.33 10.10
C GLY A 122 -0.09 5.76 8.75
N PHE A 123 -1.17 4.95 8.74
CA PHE A 123 -1.76 4.46 7.49
C PHE A 123 -2.22 5.62 6.59
N GLY A 124 -3.08 6.53 7.08
CA GLY A 124 -3.54 7.66 6.27
C GLY A 124 -2.40 8.61 5.88
N GLN A 125 -1.36 8.68 6.71
CA GLN A 125 -0.18 9.52 6.45
C GLN A 125 0.71 8.97 5.32
N SER A 126 0.87 7.64 5.21
CA SER A 126 1.83 7.00 4.28
C SER A 126 1.21 6.19 3.14
N ALA A 127 -0.03 5.73 3.26
CA ALA A 127 -0.64 4.79 2.30
C ALA A 127 -0.71 5.33 0.87
N LEU A 128 -0.69 6.65 0.67
CA LEU A 128 -0.79 7.29 -0.64
C LEU A 128 0.57 7.65 -1.27
N PHE A 129 1.69 7.39 -0.60
CA PHE A 129 3.03 7.60 -1.18
C PHE A 129 3.26 6.88 -2.51
N PRO A 130 2.95 5.58 -2.68
CA PRO A 130 3.10 4.92 -3.98
C PRO A 130 2.22 5.50 -5.08
N VAL A 131 1.04 6.02 -4.73
CA VAL A 131 0.13 6.69 -5.69
C VAL A 131 0.71 8.03 -6.14
N LEU A 132 1.32 8.77 -5.22
CA LEU A 132 2.04 10.00 -5.57
C LEU A 132 3.23 9.71 -6.51
N ASP A 133 3.97 8.64 -6.22
CA ASP A 133 5.08 8.20 -7.06
C ASP A 133 4.62 7.75 -8.44
N SER A 134 3.51 7.00 -8.54
CA SER A 134 2.97 6.59 -9.84
C SER A 134 2.60 7.81 -10.70
N ILE A 135 1.94 8.82 -10.12
CA ILE A 135 1.62 10.07 -10.82
C ILE A 135 2.89 10.84 -11.22
N LYS A 136 3.92 10.84 -10.36
CA LYS A 136 5.17 11.58 -10.60
C LYS A 136 6.02 10.95 -11.71
N PHE A 137 6.20 9.63 -11.67
CA PHE A 137 7.15 8.92 -12.54
C PHE A 137 6.51 8.27 -13.77
N TYR A 138 5.18 8.09 -13.76
CA TYR A 138 4.40 7.53 -14.86
C TYR A 138 3.30 8.49 -15.33
N LYS A 139 3.54 9.80 -15.22
CA LYS A 139 2.62 10.86 -15.68
C LYS A 139 2.15 10.67 -17.13
N SER A 140 3.02 10.16 -18.00
CA SER A 140 2.72 9.84 -19.41
C SER A 140 1.53 8.91 -19.54
N ASP A 141 1.43 7.91 -18.66
CA ASP A 141 0.44 6.85 -18.75
C ASP A 141 -0.94 7.36 -18.31
N PHE A 142 -0.98 8.22 -17.29
CA PHE A 142 -2.20 8.93 -16.90
C PHE A 142 -2.69 9.88 -18.02
N LEU A 143 -1.77 10.56 -18.71
CA LEU A 143 -2.12 11.38 -19.87
C LEU A 143 -2.62 10.54 -21.05
N ALA A 144 -2.05 9.36 -21.27
CA ALA A 144 -2.52 8.43 -22.30
C ALA A 144 -3.91 7.86 -21.97
N LEU A 145 -4.20 7.61 -20.69
CA LEU A 145 -5.53 7.21 -20.22
C LEU A 145 -6.56 8.31 -20.51
N ILE A 146 -6.25 9.57 -20.16
CA ILE A 146 -7.14 10.73 -20.42
C ILE A 146 -7.46 10.88 -21.91
N LYS A 147 -6.48 10.66 -22.79
CA LYS A 147 -6.70 10.74 -24.25
C LYS A 147 -7.44 9.53 -24.84
N GLY A 148 -7.65 8.47 -24.07
CA GLY A 148 -8.19 7.20 -24.57
C GLY A 148 -7.20 6.37 -25.38
N GLU A 149 -5.91 6.74 -25.40
CA GLU A 149 -4.83 5.97 -26.05
C GLU A 149 -4.51 4.68 -25.27
N LYS A 150 -4.72 4.70 -23.95
CA LYS A 150 -4.52 3.57 -23.03
C LYS A 150 -5.83 3.24 -22.33
N LYS A 151 -6.15 1.96 -22.19
CA LYS A 151 -7.30 1.47 -21.43
C LYS A 151 -6.82 0.73 -20.19
N LEU A 152 -7.67 0.72 -19.17
CA LEU A 152 -7.42 -0.09 -17.97
C LEU A 152 -7.51 -1.57 -18.32
N GLU A 153 -6.43 -2.31 -18.02
CA GLU A 153 -6.41 -3.77 -18.16
C GLU A 153 -6.80 -4.44 -16.85
N ASP A 154 -7.64 -5.48 -16.96
CA ASP A 154 -7.98 -6.38 -15.86
C ASP A 154 -7.02 -7.58 -15.89
N LYS A 155 -5.91 -7.44 -15.17
CA LYS A 155 -4.88 -8.49 -14.98
C LYS A 155 -5.07 -9.13 -13.60
N ASP A 156 -4.47 -10.31 -13.41
CA ASP A 156 -4.40 -10.92 -12.09
C ASP A 156 -3.47 -10.13 -11.17
N TYR A 157 -3.99 -9.70 -10.02
CA TYR A 157 -3.24 -8.99 -8.99
C TYR A 157 -3.36 -9.73 -7.65
N SER A 158 -2.24 -10.09 -7.04
CA SER A 158 -2.19 -10.56 -5.67
C SER A 158 -1.98 -9.40 -4.71
N CYS A 159 -2.75 -9.39 -3.61
CA CYS A 159 -2.62 -8.42 -2.54
C CYS A 159 -2.26 -9.17 -1.26
N THR A 160 -1.17 -8.77 -0.61
CA THR A 160 -0.76 -9.32 0.68
C THR A 160 -0.65 -8.19 1.67
N VAL A 161 -1.61 -8.15 2.61
CA VAL A 161 -1.59 -7.23 3.74
C VAL A 161 -1.32 -8.08 4.96
N THR A 162 -0.10 -8.02 5.47
CA THR A 162 0.23 -8.67 6.73
C THR A 162 1.06 -7.73 7.59
N ALA A 163 0.87 -7.83 8.90
CA ALA A 163 1.68 -7.15 9.89
C ALA A 163 2.62 -8.19 10.50
N PRO A 164 3.91 -7.87 10.73
CA PRO A 164 4.87 -8.81 11.32
C PRO A 164 4.39 -9.43 12.63
N CYS A 165 3.62 -8.68 13.42
CA CYS A 165 3.02 -9.16 14.65
C CYS A 165 1.95 -10.24 14.44
N MET A 166 1.18 -10.19 13.34
CA MET A 166 0.18 -11.21 12.99
C MET A 166 0.85 -12.50 12.54
N GLU A 167 1.92 -12.42 11.74
CA GLU A 167 2.71 -13.60 11.32
C GLU A 167 3.43 -14.27 12.49
N ALA A 168 3.93 -13.48 13.44
CA ALA A 168 4.59 -14.00 14.64
C ALA A 168 3.62 -14.67 15.62
N CYS A 169 2.31 -14.35 15.54
CA CYS A 169 1.30 -14.91 16.41
C CYS A 169 0.94 -16.34 15.98
N PRO A 170 1.10 -17.37 16.85
CA PRO A 170 0.72 -18.74 16.51
C PRO A 170 -0.77 -18.90 16.18
N ALA A 171 -1.61 -18.04 16.77
CA ALA A 171 -3.05 -18.00 16.51
C ALA A 171 -3.43 -17.04 15.38
N ARG A 172 -2.48 -16.38 14.71
CA ARG A 172 -2.70 -15.38 13.64
C ARG A 172 -3.75 -14.33 13.99
N LEU A 173 -3.73 -13.85 15.24
CA LEU A 173 -4.64 -12.82 15.71
C LEU A 173 -4.41 -11.49 14.97
N ASP A 174 -5.48 -10.74 14.68
CA ASP A 174 -5.40 -9.36 14.19
C ASP A 174 -5.02 -8.39 15.33
N ILE A 175 -3.74 -8.43 15.68
CA ILE A 175 -3.14 -7.62 16.75
C ILE A 175 -3.29 -6.12 16.51
N PRO A 176 -2.97 -5.58 15.31
CA PRO A 176 -3.21 -4.17 15.03
C PRO A 176 -4.69 -3.79 15.18
N GLY A 177 -5.60 -4.62 14.67
CA GLY A 177 -7.04 -4.36 14.70
C GLY A 177 -7.59 -4.28 16.13
N TYR A 178 -7.31 -5.28 16.98
CA TYR A 178 -7.87 -5.26 18.33
C TYR A 178 -7.24 -4.17 19.22
N ILE A 179 -5.95 -3.84 19.03
CA ILE A 179 -5.31 -2.72 19.75
C ILE A 179 -5.97 -1.39 19.38
N GLU A 180 -6.28 -1.18 18.10
CA GLU A 180 -6.97 0.04 17.66
C GLU A 180 -8.40 0.11 18.21
N LEU A 181 -9.11 -1.02 18.30
CA LEU A 181 -10.44 -1.08 18.93
C LEU A 181 -10.38 -0.74 20.43
N ILE A 182 -9.38 -1.26 21.15
CA ILE A 182 -9.12 -0.90 22.56
C ILE A 182 -8.85 0.61 22.68
N LYS A 183 -7.99 1.16 21.82
CA LYS A 183 -7.66 2.59 21.80
C LYS A 183 -8.89 3.48 21.58
N ASN A 184 -9.86 2.99 20.81
CA ASN A 184 -11.13 3.69 20.56
C ASN A 184 -12.23 3.32 21.59
N ASN A 185 -11.87 2.71 22.73
CA ASN A 185 -12.78 2.28 23.81
C ASN A 185 -13.87 1.27 23.38
N LYS A 186 -13.65 0.55 22.28
CA LYS A 186 -14.56 -0.45 21.73
C LYS A 186 -14.18 -1.84 22.24
N PHE A 187 -14.24 -2.03 23.56
CA PHE A 187 -13.75 -3.26 24.20
C PHE A 187 -14.49 -4.51 23.75
N LYS A 188 -15.80 -4.39 23.46
CA LYS A 188 -16.60 -5.53 22.98
C LYS A 188 -16.18 -5.96 21.57
N GLU A 189 -16.13 -5.03 20.62
CA GLU A 189 -15.68 -5.30 19.25
C GLU A 189 -14.25 -5.86 19.24
N SER A 190 -13.37 -5.34 20.12
CA SER A 190 -12.02 -5.88 20.29
C SER A 190 -12.01 -7.33 20.74
N LEU A 191 -12.87 -7.69 21.70
CA LEU A 191 -12.96 -9.07 22.19
C LEU A 191 -13.53 -9.98 21.10
N ASP A 192 -14.57 -9.54 20.41
CA ASP A 192 -15.20 -10.28 19.32
C ASP A 192 -14.17 -10.60 18.21
N LEU A 193 -13.35 -9.62 17.83
CA LEU A 193 -12.26 -9.79 16.85
C LEU A 193 -11.21 -10.81 17.29
N ILE A 194 -10.81 -10.81 18.57
CA ILE A 194 -9.88 -11.81 19.11
C ILE A 194 -10.53 -13.22 19.06
N CYS A 195 -11.81 -13.30 19.39
CA CYS A 195 -12.57 -14.54 19.42
C CYS A 195 -12.76 -15.19 18.04
N GLU A 196 -12.56 -14.46 16.94
CA GLU A 196 -12.59 -15.04 15.58
C GLU A 196 -11.56 -16.15 15.40
N ASN A 197 -10.36 -15.97 15.99
CA ASN A 197 -9.24 -16.90 15.84
C ASN A 197 -8.79 -17.55 17.16
N CYS A 198 -9.24 -17.04 18.32
CA CYS A 198 -8.88 -17.58 19.62
C CYS A 198 -10.13 -17.84 20.48
N ILE A 199 -10.48 -19.12 20.64
CA ILE A 199 -11.68 -19.57 21.37
C ILE A 199 -11.62 -19.23 22.88
N LEU A 200 -10.42 -19.19 23.47
CA LEU A 200 -10.22 -19.00 24.92
C LEU A 200 -9.24 -17.85 25.23
N PRO A 201 -9.55 -16.60 24.85
CA PRO A 201 -8.61 -15.48 24.95
C PRO A 201 -8.15 -15.21 26.38
N GLY A 202 -9.02 -15.44 27.38
CA GLY A 202 -8.68 -15.27 28.80
C GLY A 202 -7.68 -16.27 29.36
N VAL A 203 -7.56 -17.47 28.76
CA VAL A 203 -6.56 -18.49 29.15
C VAL A 203 -5.31 -18.33 28.30
N VAL A 204 -5.46 -18.23 26.97
CA VAL A 204 -4.34 -18.09 26.03
C VAL A 204 -3.53 -16.83 26.32
N GLY A 205 -4.18 -15.71 26.66
CA GLY A 205 -3.51 -14.47 27.03
C GLY A 205 -2.61 -14.60 28.27
N ARG A 206 -2.92 -15.50 29.21
CA ARG A 206 -2.12 -15.73 30.42
C ARG A 206 -0.87 -16.57 30.19
N VAL A 207 -0.87 -17.40 29.14
CA VAL A 207 0.26 -18.28 28.78
C VAL A 207 1.06 -17.70 27.59
N CYS A 208 0.60 -16.59 27.02
CA CYS A 208 1.23 -15.93 25.88
C CYS A 208 2.68 -15.52 26.20
N THR A 209 3.60 -15.88 25.31
CA THR A 209 5.02 -15.48 25.37
C THR A 209 5.30 -14.17 24.64
N HIS A 210 4.27 -13.48 24.15
CA HIS A 210 4.36 -12.18 23.46
C HIS A 210 5.29 -12.15 22.22
N PRO A 211 5.29 -13.16 21.33
CA PRO A 211 6.14 -13.16 20.13
C PRO A 211 5.84 -11.99 19.18
N CYS A 212 4.60 -11.46 19.25
CA CYS A 212 4.18 -10.29 18.51
C CYS A 212 4.92 -9.00 18.91
N GLU A 213 5.36 -8.87 20.17
CA GLU A 213 6.11 -7.71 20.63
C GLU A 213 7.53 -7.72 20.07
N ASP A 214 8.17 -8.88 19.99
CA ASP A 214 9.51 -9.03 19.42
C ASP A 214 9.55 -8.75 17.93
N ALA A 215 8.52 -9.16 17.19
CA ALA A 215 8.39 -8.87 15.76
C ALA A 215 7.86 -7.45 15.47
N CYS A 216 7.49 -6.66 16.48
CA CYS A 216 6.79 -5.40 16.28
C CYS A 216 7.72 -4.29 15.75
N VAL A 217 7.44 -3.81 14.53
CA VAL A 217 8.16 -2.69 13.90
C VAL A 217 7.95 -1.34 14.57
N ARG A 218 7.01 -1.22 15.52
CA ARG A 218 6.83 0.02 16.29
C ARG A 218 7.99 0.31 17.24
N LYS A 219 8.73 -0.72 17.67
CA LYS A 219 9.94 -0.54 18.48
C LYS A 219 10.95 0.38 17.79
N ASP A 220 11.02 0.34 16.46
CA ASP A 220 11.94 1.15 15.66
C ASP A 220 11.48 2.62 15.47
N ILE A 221 10.23 2.95 15.83
CA ILE A 221 9.60 4.25 15.57
C ILE A 221 9.30 5.00 16.88
N ASP A 222 8.93 4.27 17.94
CA ASP A 222 8.52 4.84 19.23
C ASP A 222 9.73 5.10 20.18
N GLU A 223 10.97 4.77 19.77
CA GLU A 223 12.25 5.17 20.42
C GLU A 223 12.85 6.43 19.78
#